data_AF-A0A1A8R0M0-F1
#
_entry.id   AF-A0A1A8R0M0-F1
#
_cell.length_a   1.000
_cell.length_b   1.000
_cell.length_c   1.000
_cell.angle_alpha   90.00
_cell.angle_beta   90.00
_cell.angle_gamma   90.00
#
_symmetry.space_group_name_H-M   'P 1'
#
loop_
_entity.id
_entity.type
_entity.pdbx_description
1 polymer ?
#
loop_
_entity_poly.entity_id
_entity_poly.type
_entity_poly.pdbx_seq_one_letter_code
_entity_poly.pdbx_strand_id
1 'polypeptide(L)'
;STLILFPLPSSLFPVVSRLVVIMKVELCSFSGYKIYPGHGRRYARIDGKVFQFLNAKCESAFLSKRNPRQINWTVLYRRKHKKGQSEEVTKKRTRRAVKFTRAITGASLAEIMAKRNQKPEVRKAQREQAIRAAKEAKKAKQAAKKPAAPSAKTSAKTAQKPKIAKPMKVNAPRVGGKR
;
A
#
# COMPACT_ATOMS: atom_id res chain seq x y z
N SER A 1 27.30 26.64 -56.61
CA SER A 1 28.07 26.08 -55.48
C SER A 1 27.13 25.35 -54.54
N THR A 2 26.99 24.04 -54.75
CA THR A 2 26.16 23.18 -53.90
C THR A 2 27.02 21.97 -53.57
N LEU A 3 27.69 22.01 -52.42
CA LEU A 3 28.46 20.87 -51.89
C LEU A 3 27.53 20.07 -50.99
N ILE A 4 26.95 19.01 -51.53
CA ILE A 4 26.25 17.99 -50.75
C ILE A 4 27.29 16.93 -50.40
N LEU A 5 27.76 16.95 -49.16
CA LEU A 5 28.67 15.95 -48.61
C LEU A 5 27.86 14.72 -48.20
N PHE A 6 27.89 13.66 -49.02
CA PHE A 6 27.37 12.34 -48.65
C PHE A 6 28.40 11.61 -47.77
N PRO A 7 28.07 11.19 -46.54
CA PRO A 7 28.93 10.32 -45.76
C PRO A 7 28.73 8.86 -46.22
N LEU A 8 29.83 8.22 -46.63
CA LEU A 8 29.87 6.78 -46.91
C LEU A 8 29.51 5.97 -45.64
N PRO A 9 28.68 4.93 -45.73
CA PRO A 9 28.40 4.05 -44.61
C PRO A 9 29.60 3.14 -44.37
N SER A 10 30.31 3.39 -43.28
CA SER A 10 31.36 2.51 -42.72
C SER A 10 30.73 1.28 -42.05
N SER A 11 30.00 0.48 -42.82
CA SER A 11 29.65 -0.88 -42.44
C SER A 11 30.74 -1.83 -42.94
N LEU A 12 31.62 -2.27 -42.05
CA LEU A 12 32.17 -3.64 -41.98
C LEU A 12 33.25 -3.66 -40.88
N PHE A 13 32.83 -3.49 -39.62
CA PHE A 13 33.58 -4.12 -38.54
C PHE A 13 33.11 -5.57 -38.47
N PRO A 14 33.96 -6.57 -38.74
CA PRO A 14 33.59 -7.95 -38.47
C PRO A 14 33.29 -8.02 -36.97
N VAL A 15 32.04 -8.31 -36.63
CA VAL A 15 31.65 -8.72 -35.29
C VAL A 15 32.33 -10.06 -35.08
N VAL A 16 33.60 -10.01 -34.67
CA VAL A 16 34.26 -11.13 -34.01
C VAL A 16 33.44 -11.33 -32.76
N SER A 17 32.45 -12.22 -32.88
CA SER A 17 31.68 -12.76 -31.77
C SER A 17 32.70 -13.40 -30.85
N ARG A 18 33.23 -12.60 -29.94
CA ARG A 18 34.06 -13.04 -28.84
C ARG A 18 33.15 -14.00 -28.09
N LEU A 19 33.37 -15.29 -28.26
CA LEU A 19 32.85 -16.33 -27.38
C LEU A 19 33.40 -16.00 -25.99
N VAL A 20 32.71 -15.09 -25.30
CA VAL A 20 32.89 -14.89 -23.88
C VAL A 20 32.38 -16.16 -23.26
N VAL A 21 33.29 -17.09 -22.98
CA VAL A 21 32.99 -18.28 -22.18
C VAL A 21 32.51 -17.75 -20.84
N ILE A 22 31.19 -17.73 -20.63
CA ILE A 22 30.58 -17.30 -19.38
C ILE A 22 30.91 -18.39 -18.35
N MET A 23 32.05 -18.22 -17.67
CA MET A 23 32.48 -19.14 -16.62
C MET A 23 31.52 -19.02 -15.44
N LYS A 24 30.74 -20.07 -15.19
CA LYS A 24 29.79 -20.12 -14.09
C LYS A 24 30.52 -20.27 -12.76
N VAL A 25 30.35 -19.28 -11.89
CA VAL A 25 30.86 -19.31 -10.52
C VAL A 25 29.80 -19.98 -9.63
N GLU A 26 30.19 -21.07 -8.97
CA GLU A 26 29.33 -21.77 -8.02
C GLU A 26 29.54 -21.21 -6.61
N LEU A 27 28.64 -21.52 -5.68
CA LEU A 27 28.79 -21.12 -4.27
C LEU A 27 28.99 -22.35 -3.41
N CYS A 28 29.94 -22.27 -2.48
CA CYS A 28 30.16 -23.34 -1.53
C CYS A 28 28.95 -23.49 -0.60
N SER A 29 28.41 -24.70 -0.50
CA SER A 29 27.22 -25.00 0.30
C SER A 29 27.44 -24.82 1.80
N PHE A 30 28.68 -24.96 2.29
CA PHE A 30 29.01 -24.80 3.71
C PHE A 30 29.39 -23.35 4.05
N SER A 31 30.38 -22.81 3.35
CA SER A 31 30.98 -21.52 3.69
C SER A 31 30.31 -20.31 3.03
N GLY A 32 29.66 -20.52 1.88
CA GLY A 32 29.07 -19.45 1.06
C GLY A 32 30.08 -18.66 0.22
N TYR A 33 31.33 -19.10 0.13
CA TYR A 33 32.33 -18.48 -0.76
C TYR A 33 32.13 -18.90 -2.21
N LYS A 34 32.59 -18.03 -3.13
CA LYS A 34 32.59 -18.28 -4.58
C LYS A 34 33.60 -19.37 -4.92
N ILE A 35 33.16 -20.35 -5.71
CA ILE A 35 33.97 -21.42 -6.28
C ILE A 35 34.16 -21.09 -7.76
N TYR A 36 35.40 -20.78 -8.11
CA TYR A 36 35.79 -20.61 -9.50
C TYR A 36 35.99 -21.98 -10.16
N PRO A 37 35.86 -22.06 -11.50
CA PRO A 37 36.10 -23.30 -12.23
C PRO A 37 37.48 -23.89 -11.90
N GLY A 38 37.57 -25.22 -11.88
CA GLY A 38 38.79 -25.95 -11.51
C GLY A 38 39.08 -26.04 -10.01
N HIS A 39 38.20 -25.55 -9.14
CA HIS A 39 38.39 -25.60 -7.70
C HIS A 39 37.34 -26.46 -7.00
N GLY A 40 37.75 -27.06 -5.89
CA GLY A 40 36.85 -27.75 -4.98
C GLY A 40 36.35 -29.11 -5.47
N ARG A 41 35.29 -29.60 -4.82
CA ARG A 41 34.70 -30.92 -5.08
C ARG A 41 33.19 -30.85 -5.03
N ARG A 42 32.55 -31.68 -5.85
CA ARG A 42 31.09 -31.85 -5.89
C ARG A 42 30.72 -33.16 -5.19
N TYR A 43 29.90 -33.06 -4.15
CA TYR A 43 29.44 -34.19 -3.37
C TYR A 43 27.95 -34.43 -3.63
N ALA A 44 27.60 -35.55 -4.26
CA ALA A 44 26.22 -35.97 -4.45
C ALA A 44 25.82 -36.92 -3.32
N ARG A 45 24.74 -36.61 -2.61
CA ARG A 45 24.15 -37.46 -1.58
C ARG A 45 23.10 -38.39 -2.21
N ILE A 46 22.81 -39.51 -1.54
CA ILE A 46 21.83 -40.52 -1.98
C ILE A 46 20.45 -39.91 -2.25
N ASP A 47 20.04 -38.90 -1.48
CA ASP A 47 18.75 -38.19 -1.66
C ASP A 47 18.69 -37.31 -2.93
N GLY A 48 19.67 -37.38 -3.83
CA GLY A 48 19.78 -36.55 -5.03
C GLY A 48 20.27 -35.13 -4.77
N LYS A 49 20.58 -34.76 -3.52
CA LYS A 49 21.09 -33.43 -3.17
C LYS A 49 22.58 -33.33 -3.50
N VAL A 50 22.93 -32.35 -4.32
CA VAL A 50 24.31 -32.10 -4.74
C VAL A 50 24.85 -30.88 -4.00
N PHE A 51 25.96 -31.06 -3.29
CA PHE A 51 26.68 -30.03 -2.55
C PHE A 51 28.00 -29.69 -3.24
N GLN A 52 28.40 -28.43 -3.17
CA GLN A 52 29.65 -27.94 -3.72
C GLN A 52 30.53 -27.44 -2.59
N PHE A 53 31.76 -27.92 -2.52
CA PHE A 53 32.73 -27.52 -1.50
C PHE A 53 33.92 -26.82 -2.14
N LEU A 54 34.34 -25.69 -1.55
CA LEU A 54 35.51 -24.96 -2.01
C LEU A 54 36.80 -25.73 -1.74
N ASN A 55 36.98 -26.20 -0.50
CA ASN A 55 38.19 -26.89 -0.02
C ASN A 55 37.82 -28.10 0.86
N ALA A 56 38.77 -29.00 1.08
CA ALA A 56 38.62 -30.15 2.00
C ALA A 56 38.21 -29.75 3.42
N LYS A 57 38.61 -28.55 3.90
CA LYS A 57 38.14 -27.99 5.18
C LYS A 57 36.61 -27.86 5.26
N CYS A 58 35.99 -27.41 4.17
CA CYS A 58 34.53 -27.26 4.10
C CYS A 58 33.84 -28.62 4.02
N GLU A 59 34.42 -29.54 3.24
CA GLU A 59 33.93 -30.91 3.07
C GLU A 59 33.96 -31.68 4.39
N SER A 60 35.11 -31.71 5.07
CA SER A 60 35.27 -32.37 6.37
C SER A 60 34.29 -31.83 7.41
N ALA A 61 34.16 -30.51 7.54
CA ALA A 61 33.21 -29.92 8.47
C ALA A 61 31.74 -30.28 8.17
N PHE A 62 31.39 -30.39 6.89
CA PHE A 62 30.06 -30.83 6.45
C PHE A 62 29.82 -32.32 6.75
N LEU A 63 30.80 -33.19 6.46
CA LEU A 63 30.71 -34.63 6.73
C LEU A 63 30.66 -34.93 8.23
N SER A 64 31.40 -34.16 9.06
CA SER A 64 31.27 -34.16 10.52
C SER A 64 29.97 -33.52 11.02
N LYS A 65 29.03 -33.16 10.13
CA LYS A 65 27.71 -32.61 10.45
C LYS A 65 27.76 -31.32 11.28
N ARG A 66 28.84 -30.52 11.17
CA ARG A 66 28.90 -29.23 11.87
C ARG A 66 27.91 -28.25 11.27
N ASN A 67 27.30 -27.42 12.11
CA ASN A 67 26.38 -26.40 11.64
C ASN A 67 27.15 -25.13 11.19
N PRO A 68 27.08 -24.72 9.91
CA PRO A 68 27.80 -23.54 9.44
C PRO A 68 27.38 -22.25 10.17
N ARG A 69 26.17 -22.19 10.75
CA ARG A 69 25.68 -21.05 11.54
C ARG A 69 26.38 -20.87 12.89
N GLN A 70 27.17 -21.85 13.33
CA GLN A 70 27.99 -21.79 14.55
C GLN A 70 29.48 -21.58 14.22
N ILE A 71 29.88 -21.65 12.95
CA ILE A 71 31.28 -21.57 12.53
C ILE A 71 31.60 -20.14 12.08
N ASN A 72 32.44 -19.45 12.86
CA ASN A 72 32.64 -18.00 12.82
C ASN A 72 33.04 -17.42 11.45
N TRP A 73 33.82 -18.16 10.67
CA TRP A 73 34.37 -17.70 9.39
C TRP A 73 33.40 -17.86 8.20
N THR A 74 32.26 -18.54 8.37
CA THR A 74 31.30 -18.73 7.27
C THR A 74 30.47 -17.48 7.00
N VAL A 75 30.01 -17.32 5.76
CA VAL A 75 29.09 -16.25 5.37
C VAL A 75 27.76 -16.37 6.13
N LEU A 76 27.28 -17.60 6.36
CA LEU A 76 26.05 -17.86 7.09
C LEU A 76 26.11 -17.40 8.56
N TYR A 77 27.22 -17.68 9.24
CA TYR A 77 27.46 -17.18 10.61
C TYR A 77 27.45 -15.66 10.64
N ARG A 78 28.16 -15.03 9.70
CA ARG A 78 28.25 -13.56 9.61
C ARG A 78 26.88 -12.92 9.38
N ARG A 79 26.04 -13.50 8.51
CA ARG A 79 24.65 -13.05 8.30
C ARG A 79 23.78 -13.17 9.57
N LYS A 80 23.86 -14.31 10.28
CA LYS A 80 23.12 -14.51 11.55
C LYS A 80 23.51 -13.47 12.61
N HIS A 81 24.80 -13.20 12.75
CA HIS A 81 25.35 -12.28 13.74
C HIS A 81 25.50 -10.85 13.23
N LYS A 82 24.92 -10.53 12.05
CA LYS A 82 24.95 -9.20 11.44
C LYS A 82 26.37 -8.61 11.35
N LYS A 83 27.36 -9.47 11.12
CA LYS A 83 28.77 -9.10 10.97
C LYS A 83 29.05 -8.70 9.52
N GLY A 84 29.34 -7.41 9.31
CA GLY A 84 29.67 -6.83 8.01
C GLY A 84 28.73 -5.69 7.62
N GLN A 85 29.11 -4.96 6.59
CA GLN A 85 28.26 -3.92 5.99
C GLN A 85 27.22 -4.63 5.12
N SER A 86 26.01 -4.85 5.64
CA SER A 86 24.87 -4.97 4.74
C SER A 86 24.60 -3.55 4.26
N GLU A 87 24.97 -3.26 3.01
CA GLU A 87 24.46 -2.08 2.29
C GLU A 87 23.00 -1.94 2.65
N GLU A 88 22.75 -0.87 3.40
CA GLU A 88 21.48 -0.43 3.94
C GLU A 88 20.32 -1.09 3.21
N VAL A 89 19.83 -2.23 3.76
CA VAL A 89 18.66 -2.91 3.22
C VAL A 89 17.52 -1.98 3.58
N THR A 90 17.36 -0.97 2.73
CA THR A 90 16.29 0.01 2.74
C THR A 90 15.04 -0.83 2.92
N LYS A 91 14.44 -0.73 4.11
CA LYS A 91 13.19 -1.42 4.42
C LYS A 91 12.28 -1.11 3.25
N LYS A 92 11.94 -2.11 2.43
CA LYS A 92 11.13 -1.90 1.23
C LYS A 92 9.83 -1.28 1.70
N ARG A 93 9.73 0.04 1.59
CA ARG A 93 8.56 0.81 1.98
C ARG A 93 7.46 0.33 1.06
N THR A 94 6.47 -0.34 1.63
CA THR A 94 5.31 -0.79 0.87
C THR A 94 4.66 0.44 0.24
N ARG A 95 4.66 0.51 -1.09
CA ARG A 95 3.96 1.57 -1.82
C ARG A 95 2.47 1.38 -1.56
N ARG A 96 1.85 2.29 -0.80
CA ARG A 96 0.39 2.36 -0.69
C ARG A 96 -0.12 3.32 -1.75
N ALA A 97 -0.57 2.77 -2.87
CA ALA A 97 -1.25 3.55 -3.90
C ALA A 97 -2.75 3.54 -3.62
N VAL A 98 -3.32 4.68 -3.26
CA VAL A 98 -4.76 4.88 -3.21
C VAL A 98 -5.12 5.86 -4.31
N LYS A 99 -5.68 5.36 -5.41
CA LYS A 99 -6.13 6.18 -6.56
C LYS A 99 -7.64 6.06 -6.70
N PHE A 100 -8.35 7.16 -6.52
CA PHE A 100 -9.78 7.29 -6.83
C PHE A 100 -9.99 8.43 -7.81
N THR A 101 -9.81 8.17 -9.10
CA THR A 101 -10.10 9.10 -10.19
C THR A 101 -10.84 8.34 -11.28
N ARG A 102 -12.15 8.19 -11.13
CA ARG A 102 -13.02 7.62 -12.15
C ARG A 102 -14.20 8.56 -12.38
N ALA A 103 -14.48 8.85 -13.64
CA ALA A 103 -15.75 9.46 -14.05
C ALA A 103 -16.88 8.42 -13.90
N ILE A 104 -18.11 8.90 -13.73
CA ILE A 104 -19.31 8.07 -13.63
C ILE A 104 -20.17 8.36 -14.86
N THR A 105 -20.83 7.35 -15.42
CA THR A 105 -21.77 7.55 -16.53
C THR A 105 -22.87 8.52 -16.10
N GLY A 106 -23.04 9.63 -16.84
CA GLY A 106 -24.01 10.68 -16.53
C GLY A 106 -23.44 11.92 -15.80
N ALA A 107 -22.16 11.93 -15.42
CA ALA A 107 -21.48 13.15 -14.97
C ALA A 107 -19.99 13.09 -15.31
N SER A 108 -19.50 14.08 -16.07
CA SER A 108 -18.08 14.15 -16.40
C SER A 108 -17.21 14.38 -15.15
N LEU A 109 -15.94 13.98 -15.20
CA LEU A 109 -14.98 14.19 -14.12
C LEU A 109 -14.89 15.68 -13.72
N ALA A 110 -14.97 16.58 -14.72
CA ALA A 110 -14.92 18.02 -14.55
C ALA A 110 -16.14 18.56 -13.78
N GLU A 111 -17.35 18.09 -14.08
CA GLU A 111 -18.56 18.47 -13.36
C GLU A 111 -18.55 18.01 -11.90
N ILE A 112 -18.05 16.80 -11.65
CA ILE A 112 -17.91 16.25 -10.29
C ILE A 112 -16.92 17.09 -9.48
N MET A 113 -15.79 17.48 -10.08
CA MET A 113 -14.81 18.36 -9.43
C MET A 113 -15.38 19.76 -9.20
N ALA A 114 -16.11 20.33 -10.16
CA ALA A 114 -16.73 21.65 -10.04
C ALA A 114 -17.73 21.68 -8.87
N LYS A 115 -18.63 20.69 -8.77
CA LYS A 115 -19.60 20.58 -7.65
C LYS A 115 -18.89 20.32 -6.31
N ARG A 116 -17.83 19.50 -6.29
CA ARG A 116 -17.03 19.20 -5.10
C ARG A 116 -16.19 20.39 -4.63
N ASN A 117 -15.80 21.30 -5.51
CA ASN A 117 -14.97 22.45 -5.17
C ASN A 117 -15.77 23.73 -4.87
N GLN A 118 -17.12 23.68 -4.93
CA GLN A 118 -17.97 24.79 -4.49
C GLN A 118 -17.69 25.16 -3.02
N LYS A 119 -17.45 26.45 -2.78
CA LYS A 119 -17.21 26.99 -1.43
C LYS A 119 -18.38 26.66 -0.49
N PRO A 120 -18.12 26.46 0.81
CA PRO A 120 -19.14 26.08 1.78
C PRO A 120 -20.27 27.12 1.90
N GLU A 121 -20.02 28.39 1.60
CA GLU A 121 -21.03 29.45 1.60
C GLU A 121 -22.08 29.25 0.51
N VAL A 122 -21.66 28.92 -0.73
CA VAL A 122 -22.56 28.62 -1.84
C VAL A 122 -23.43 27.41 -1.53
N ARG A 123 -22.86 26.39 -0.89
CA ARG A 123 -23.61 25.20 -0.44
C ARG A 123 -24.63 25.53 0.63
N LYS A 124 -24.27 26.38 1.60
CA LYS A 124 -25.18 26.81 2.68
C LYS A 124 -26.33 27.63 2.11
N ALA A 125 -26.05 28.56 1.19
CA ALA A 125 -27.08 29.36 0.52
C ALA A 125 -28.08 28.47 -0.25
N GLN A 126 -27.59 27.52 -1.06
CA GLN A 126 -28.45 26.56 -1.77
C GLN A 126 -29.27 25.69 -0.81
N ARG A 127 -28.67 25.25 0.31
CA ARG A 127 -29.36 24.48 1.35
C ARG A 127 -30.45 25.28 2.03
N GLU A 128 -30.18 26.55 2.37
CA GLU A 128 -31.16 27.43 3.01
C GLU A 128 -32.31 27.78 2.07
N GLN A 129 -32.02 28.05 0.80
CA GLN A 129 -33.03 28.26 -0.24
C GLN A 129 -33.93 27.03 -0.39
N ALA A 130 -33.34 25.83 -0.45
CA ALA A 130 -34.09 24.57 -0.50
C ALA A 130 -34.95 24.35 0.76
N ILE A 131 -34.44 24.68 1.94
CA ILE A 131 -35.19 24.58 3.20
C ILE A 131 -36.34 25.59 3.24
N ARG A 132 -36.14 26.82 2.78
CA ARG A 132 -37.18 27.86 2.70
C ARG A 132 -38.28 27.43 1.74
N ALA A 133 -37.92 27.01 0.52
CA ALA A 133 -38.85 26.48 -0.47
C ALA A 133 -39.63 25.25 0.06
N ALA A 134 -38.97 24.32 0.77
CA ALA A 134 -39.63 23.17 1.38
C ALA A 134 -40.60 23.57 2.50
N LYS A 135 -40.25 24.57 3.32
CA LYS A 135 -41.13 25.11 4.36
C LYS A 135 -42.34 25.83 3.78
N GLU A 136 -42.16 26.61 2.72
CA GLU A 136 -43.23 27.31 2.01
C GLU A 136 -44.15 26.32 1.29
N ALA A 137 -43.60 25.33 0.59
CA ALA A 137 -44.37 24.24 0.01
C ALA A 137 -45.15 23.45 1.06
N LYS A 138 -44.57 23.24 2.26
CA LYS A 138 -45.29 22.61 3.39
C LYS A 138 -46.41 23.51 3.92
N LYS A 139 -46.18 24.81 4.07
CA LYS A 139 -47.22 25.78 4.49
C LYS A 139 -48.35 25.87 3.47
N ALA A 140 -48.05 25.92 2.17
CA ALA A 140 -49.03 25.90 1.10
C ALA A 140 -49.85 24.59 1.10
N LYS A 141 -49.20 23.44 1.28
CA LYS A 141 -49.90 22.15 1.46
C LYS A 141 -50.73 22.08 2.73
N GLN A 142 -50.35 22.78 3.80
CA GLN A 142 -51.14 22.87 5.05
C GLN A 142 -52.32 23.84 4.92
N ALA A 143 -52.16 24.94 4.19
CA ALA A 143 -53.22 25.89 3.86
C ALA A 143 -54.26 25.26 2.93
N ALA A 144 -53.82 24.52 1.90
CA ALA A 144 -54.71 23.75 1.02
C ALA A 144 -55.43 22.59 1.74
N LYS A 145 -54.88 22.11 2.87
CA LYS A 145 -55.53 21.12 3.75
C LYS A 145 -56.50 21.74 4.78
N LYS A 146 -56.63 23.07 4.85
CA LYS A 146 -57.64 23.74 5.68
C LYS A 146 -58.69 24.45 4.81
N PRO A 147 -59.81 23.77 4.54
CA PRO A 147 -61.12 24.40 4.53
C PRO A 147 -62.07 23.75 5.57
N ALA A 148 -62.96 24.60 6.13
CA ALA A 148 -64.16 24.31 6.95
C ALA A 148 -64.03 23.91 8.45
N ALA A 149 -64.18 24.89 9.36
CA ALA A 149 -65.29 25.00 10.36
C ALA A 149 -64.91 25.93 11.55
N PRO A 150 -65.81 26.82 12.03
CA PRO A 150 -65.53 27.82 13.06
C PRO A 150 -65.99 27.44 14.50
N SER A 151 -65.41 28.15 15.48
CA SER A 151 -65.88 28.50 16.84
C SER A 151 -66.33 27.41 17.84
N ALA A 152 -65.66 27.34 19.00
CA ALA A 152 -66.28 27.54 20.34
C ALA A 152 -65.22 27.54 21.47
N LYS A 153 -65.47 28.39 22.48
CA LYS A 153 -64.77 28.56 23.77
C LYS A 153 -64.98 27.28 24.63
N THR A 154 -64.18 26.91 25.64
CA THR A 154 -63.93 27.60 26.93
C THR A 154 -62.89 26.83 27.76
N SER A 155 -62.25 27.58 28.66
CA SER A 155 -61.39 27.22 29.79
C SER A 155 -61.90 26.12 30.76
N ALA A 156 -60.97 25.32 31.30
CA ALA A 156 -60.91 25.01 32.74
C ALA A 156 -59.57 24.34 33.13
N LYS A 157 -58.85 24.98 34.07
CA LYS A 157 -57.75 24.43 34.90
C LYS A 157 -58.32 23.42 35.90
N THR A 158 -57.54 22.42 36.33
CA THR A 158 -57.27 22.08 37.76
C THR A 158 -56.13 21.03 37.92
N ALA A 159 -55.19 21.36 38.82
CA ALA A 159 -54.17 20.61 39.61
C ALA A 159 -53.52 19.29 39.06
N GLN A 160 -52.20 19.14 38.87
CA GLN A 160 -51.01 19.10 39.78
C GLN A 160 -51.13 18.06 40.91
N LYS A 161 -50.30 17.00 41.06
CA LYS A 161 -48.82 16.85 41.30
C LYS A 161 -48.52 15.31 41.50
N PRO A 162 -47.28 14.79 41.77
CA PRO A 162 -45.92 15.21 41.38
C PRO A 162 -44.98 14.05 40.89
N LYS A 163 -43.94 14.45 40.15
CA LYS A 163 -42.54 13.97 39.99
C LYS A 163 -42.12 12.56 40.49
N ILE A 164 -41.57 11.77 39.56
CA ILE A 164 -40.37 10.94 39.76
C ILE A 164 -39.40 11.20 38.60
N ALA A 165 -38.12 11.38 38.93
CA ALA A 165 -37.06 11.77 38.01
C ALA A 165 -36.10 10.61 37.72
N LYS A 166 -35.75 10.47 36.42
CA LYS A 166 -34.46 10.03 35.85
C LYS A 166 -34.09 8.53 35.98
N PRO A 167 -33.36 7.93 35.00
CA PRO A 167 -32.12 8.51 34.47
C PRO A 167 -31.89 8.49 32.94
N MET A 168 -31.25 9.58 32.50
CA MET A 168 -30.48 9.69 31.27
C MET A 168 -29.33 8.68 31.27
N LYS A 169 -29.18 7.95 30.17
CA LYS A 169 -27.97 7.18 29.87
C LYS A 169 -26.95 8.12 29.21
N VAL A 170 -25.91 8.48 29.97
CA VAL A 170 -24.72 9.15 29.46
C VAL A 170 -23.89 8.09 28.71
N ASN A 171 -23.70 8.24 27.40
CA ASN A 171 -22.71 7.46 26.68
C ASN A 171 -21.34 8.09 26.90
N ALA A 172 -20.42 7.29 27.44
CA ALA A 172 -19.06 7.67 27.80
C ALA A 172 -18.20 8.07 26.58
N PRO A 173 -17.24 9.00 26.75
CA PRO A 173 -16.22 9.30 25.74
C PRO A 173 -15.20 8.17 25.68
N ARG A 174 -15.09 7.49 24.52
CA ARG A 174 -14.07 6.45 24.33
C ARG A 174 -12.74 7.09 23.94
N VAL A 175 -11.91 7.29 24.95
CA VAL A 175 -10.50 7.68 24.83
C VAL A 175 -9.68 6.52 24.25
N GLY A 176 -8.82 6.87 23.28
CA GLY A 176 -7.48 6.32 23.06
C GLY A 176 -7.28 4.81 23.20
N GLY A 177 -7.41 4.09 22.08
CA GLY A 177 -6.80 2.77 21.91
C GLY A 177 -5.42 2.90 21.26
N LYS A 178 -4.37 2.94 22.08
CA LYS A 178 -3.02 2.55 21.66
C LYS A 178 -2.90 1.04 21.92
N ARG A 179 -2.75 0.27 20.85
CA ARG A 179 -1.94 -0.95 20.72
C ARG A 179 -1.95 -1.36 19.25
#